data_AF-A0A4P5NU28-F1
#
_entry.id   AF-A0A4P5NU28-F1
#
_cell.length_a   1.000
_cell.length_b   1.000
_cell.length_c   1.000
_cell.angle_alpha   90.00
_cell.angle_beta   90.00
_cell.angle_gamma   90.00
#
_symmetry.space_group_name_H-M   'P 1'
#
loop_
_entity.id
_entity.type
_entity.pdbx_description
1 polymer ?
#
loop_
_entity_poly.entity_id
_entity_poly.type
_entity_poly.pdbx_seq_one_letter_code
_entity_poly.pdbx_strand_id
1 'polypeptide(L)'
;MNEAQIQAEIMLRVGSLHGVRLFRNSVGEGWVGRTIRHEGSRLLLEHPRRVTFGWCPGSSDLLGYRSREITPDMVGQTVAQLVAIEVKGPRGRATMEQARFIEVVRRHGATAGVARSVDEALATLGLVQA
;
A
#
# COMPACT_ATOMS: atom_id res chain seq x y z
N MET A 1 20.35 -1.10 -0.41
CA MET A 1 19.05 -0.45 -0.66
C MET A 1 18.23 -0.48 0.62
N ASN A 2 17.61 0.64 1.00
CA ASN A 2 16.71 0.71 2.16
C ASN A 2 15.24 0.56 1.75
N GLU A 3 14.33 0.41 2.72
CA GLU A 3 12.90 0.18 2.50
C GLU A 3 12.23 1.29 1.68
N ALA A 4 12.59 2.56 1.95
CA ALA A 4 12.05 3.70 1.21
C ALA A 4 12.47 3.70 -0.28
N GLN A 5 13.72 3.31 -0.58
CA GLN A 5 14.20 3.14 -1.95
C GLN A 5 13.44 2.02 -2.66
N ILE A 6 13.28 0.86 -2.02
CA ILE A 6 12.51 -0.27 -2.56
C ILE A 6 11.06 0.16 -2.86
N GLN A 7 10.42 0.86 -1.92
CA GLN A 7 9.05 1.34 -2.09
C GLN A 7 8.93 2.27 -3.31
N ALA A 8 9.87 3.21 -3.46
CA ALA A 8 9.88 4.13 -4.59
C ALA A 8 10.08 3.39 -5.93
N GLU A 9 10.99 2.43 -5.99
CA GLU A 9 11.23 1.61 -7.20
C GLU A 9 10.00 0.76 -7.56
N ILE A 10 9.34 0.13 -6.58
CA ILE A 10 8.07 -0.58 -6.80
C ILE A 10 7.01 0.36 -7.36
N MET A 11 6.83 1.54 -6.77
CA MET A 11 5.84 2.51 -7.23
C MET A 11 6.12 2.97 -8.67
N LEU A 12 7.38 3.26 -9.01
CA LEU A 12 7.79 3.65 -10.36
C LEU A 12 7.52 2.52 -11.38
N ARG A 13 7.94 1.30 -11.06
CA ARG A 13 7.78 0.16 -11.98
C ARG A 13 6.33 -0.24 -12.17
N VAL A 14 5.59 -0.42 -11.07
CA VAL A 14 4.18 -0.82 -11.13
C VAL A 14 3.35 0.31 -11.74
N GLY A 15 3.68 1.57 -11.44
CA GLY A 15 3.00 2.73 -11.99
C GLY A 15 3.18 2.93 -13.49
N SER A 16 4.19 2.30 -14.12
CA SER A 16 4.39 2.30 -15.58
C SER A 16 3.62 1.19 -16.31
N LEU A 17 2.98 0.26 -15.57
CA LEU A 17 2.15 -0.79 -16.14
C LEU A 17 0.71 -0.32 -16.35
N HIS A 18 0.05 -0.88 -17.36
CA HIS A 18 -1.39 -0.69 -17.57
C HIS A 18 -2.20 -1.62 -16.65
N GLY A 19 -3.39 -1.18 -16.27
CA GLY A 19 -4.32 -2.01 -15.49
C GLY A 19 -3.91 -2.24 -14.04
N VAL A 20 -2.95 -1.50 -13.48
CA VAL A 20 -2.62 -1.53 -12.06
C VAL A 20 -2.21 -0.14 -11.59
N ARG A 21 -2.60 0.23 -10.37
CA ARG A 21 -2.17 1.48 -9.74
C ARG A 21 -1.99 1.26 -8.24
N LEU A 22 -0.84 1.69 -7.73
CA LEU A 22 -0.53 1.72 -6.30
C LEU A 22 -0.48 3.16 -5.80
N PHE A 23 -0.91 3.35 -4.56
CA PHE A 23 -0.85 4.58 -3.80
C PHE A 23 -0.13 4.29 -2.49
N ARG A 24 0.65 5.26 -2.02
CA ARG A 24 1.23 5.17 -0.69
C ARG A 24 0.13 5.32 0.36
N ASN A 25 0.03 4.35 1.26
CA ASN A 25 -0.85 4.37 2.40
C ASN A 25 -0.04 4.74 3.65
N SER A 26 0.05 6.04 3.93
CA SER A 26 0.64 6.51 5.17
C SER A 26 -0.38 6.36 6.30
N VAL A 27 -0.07 5.54 7.30
CA VAL A 27 -0.89 5.40 8.52
C VAL A 27 -0.28 6.27 9.61
N GLY A 28 -1.11 7.10 10.23
CA GLY A 28 -0.64 7.97 11.29
C GLY A 28 -1.69 8.96 11.76
N GLU A 29 -1.21 9.99 12.43
CA GLU A 29 -2.03 11.08 12.92
C GLU A 29 -1.38 12.42 12.64
N GLY A 30 -2.22 13.45 12.53
CA GLY A 30 -1.81 14.81 12.30
C GLY A 30 -2.87 15.78 12.77
N TRP A 31 -2.54 17.06 12.66
CA TRP A 31 -3.45 18.15 12.98
C TRP A 31 -3.79 18.89 11.70
N VAL A 32 -5.09 19.09 11.48
CA VAL A 32 -5.61 19.88 10.36
C VAL A 32 -6.31 21.12 10.91
N GLY A 33 -6.13 22.25 10.24
CA GLY A 33 -6.69 23.53 10.62
C GLY A 33 -6.28 24.61 9.62
N ARG A 34 -6.81 25.82 9.77
CA ARG A 34 -6.39 26.94 8.93
C ARG A 34 -4.99 27.36 9.34
N THR A 35 -4.01 27.28 8.44
CA THR A 35 -2.67 27.78 8.71
C THR A 35 -2.70 29.30 8.86
N ILE A 36 -2.31 29.80 10.03
CA ILE A 36 -2.22 31.24 10.30
C ILE A 36 -0.77 31.74 10.36
N ARG A 37 0.20 30.84 10.61
CA ARG A 37 1.62 31.17 10.55
C ARG A 37 2.44 29.93 10.21
N HIS A 38 3.47 30.10 9.39
CA HIS A 38 4.44 29.05 9.05
C HIS A 38 5.85 29.65 9.03
N GLU A 39 6.73 29.15 9.91
CA GLU A 39 8.09 29.65 10.10
C GLU A 39 9.07 28.50 10.30
N GLY A 40 9.82 28.18 9.25
CA GLY A 40 10.76 27.06 9.27
C GLY A 40 10.05 25.75 9.61
N SER A 41 10.41 25.15 10.75
CA SER A 41 9.81 23.90 11.26
C SER A 41 8.62 24.10 12.20
N ARG A 42 8.14 25.34 12.37
CA ARG A 42 7.01 25.67 13.24
C ARG A 42 5.83 26.11 12.41
N LEU A 43 4.65 25.65 12.79
CA LEU A 43 3.39 26.06 12.19
C LEU A 43 2.37 26.35 13.27
N LEU A 44 1.50 27.34 13.03
CA LEU A 44 0.37 27.66 13.88
C LEU A 44 -0.91 27.45 13.08
N LEU A 45 -1.76 26.56 13.60
CA LEU A 45 -3.08 26.30 13.06
C LEU A 45 -4.12 26.98 13.94
N GLU A 46 -5.09 27.61 13.30
CA GLU A 46 -6.31 28.06 13.95
C GLU A 46 -7.35 26.93 13.91
N HIS A 47 -8.06 26.75 15.05
CA HIS A 47 -9.01 25.66 15.29
C HIS A 47 -8.48 24.27 14.91
N PRO A 48 -7.32 23.85 15.45
CA PRO A 48 -6.71 22.58 15.08
C PRO A 48 -7.59 21.41 15.51
N ARG A 49 -7.76 20.44 14.60
CA ARG A 49 -8.44 19.16 14.86
C ARG A 49 -7.50 18.02 14.59
N ARG A 50 -7.44 17.06 15.52
CA ARG A 50 -6.69 15.82 15.34
C ARG A 50 -7.38 14.95 14.30
N VAL A 51 -6.59 14.40 13.40
CA VAL A 51 -7.04 13.47 12.34
C VAL A 51 -6.14 12.26 12.36
N THR A 52 -6.74 11.07 12.43
CA THR A 52 -6.08 9.80 12.13
C THR A 52 -6.32 9.50 10.66
N PHE A 53 -5.27 9.13 9.92
CA PHE A 53 -5.32 8.86 8.49
C PHE A 53 -4.63 7.53 8.13
N GLY A 54 -4.83 7.09 6.90
CA GLY A 54 -4.53 5.73 6.46
C GLY A 54 -5.71 4.78 6.74
N TRP A 55 -5.55 3.50 6.38
CA TRP A 55 -6.63 2.51 6.55
C TRP A 55 -6.75 2.02 8.00
N CYS A 56 -5.70 1.39 8.53
CA CYS A 56 -5.65 0.96 9.93
C CYS A 56 -4.20 0.70 10.36
N PRO A 57 -3.89 0.64 11.67
CA PRO A 57 -2.61 0.13 12.13
C PRO A 57 -2.28 -1.23 11.50
N GLY A 58 -1.10 -1.37 10.91
CA GLY A 58 -0.67 -2.58 10.21
C GLY A 58 -1.18 -2.74 8.77
N SER A 59 -2.00 -1.83 8.23
CA SER A 59 -2.32 -1.87 6.80
C SER A 59 -1.07 -1.65 5.95
N SER A 60 -0.99 -2.34 4.81
CA SER A 60 0.20 -2.34 3.94
C SER A 60 0.62 -0.95 3.44
N ASP A 61 1.92 -0.75 3.25
CA ASP A 61 2.52 0.52 2.79
C ASP A 61 1.98 1.01 1.44
N LEU A 62 1.73 0.08 0.53
CA LEU A 62 1.19 0.36 -0.80
C LEU A 62 -0.16 -0.34 -0.96
N LEU A 63 -1.19 0.44 -1.27
CA LEU A 63 -2.54 -0.06 -1.54
C LEU A 63 -2.99 0.42 -2.91
N GLY A 64 -3.89 -0.31 -3.54
CA GLY A 64 -4.47 0.15 -4.79
C GLY A 64 -5.37 -0.86 -5.44
N TYR A 65 -5.39 -0.84 -6.77
CA TYR A 65 -6.24 -1.75 -7.53
C TYR A 65 -5.53 -2.30 -8.77
N ARG A 66 -6.08 -3.40 -9.28
CA ARG A 66 -5.78 -3.92 -10.62
C ARG A 66 -7.06 -4.11 -11.42
N SER A 67 -6.96 -4.05 -12.74
CA SER A 67 -8.00 -4.41 -13.69
C SER A 67 -7.68 -5.78 -14.26
N ARG A 68 -8.64 -6.70 -14.24
CA ARG A 68 -8.55 -7.99 -14.91
C ARG A 68 -9.90 -8.33 -15.50
N GLU A 69 -9.90 -8.93 -16.68
CA GLU A 69 -11.08 -9.58 -17.23
C GLU A 69 -11.39 -10.83 -16.39
N ILE A 70 -12.66 -11.01 -16.04
CA ILE A 70 -13.10 -12.19 -15.29
C ILE A 70 -13.24 -13.34 -16.28
N THR A 71 -12.48 -14.40 -16.05
CA THR A 71 -12.51 -15.61 -16.87
C THR A 71 -13.52 -16.62 -16.34
N PRO A 72 -13.97 -17.60 -17.15
CA PRO A 72 -14.92 -18.62 -16.70
C PRO A 72 -14.46 -19.41 -15.46
N ASP A 73 -13.16 -19.68 -15.30
CA ASP A 73 -12.60 -20.35 -14.12
C ASP A 73 -12.68 -19.51 -12.83
N MET A 74 -12.84 -18.19 -12.94
CA MET A 74 -13.04 -17.30 -11.81
C MET A 74 -14.50 -17.23 -11.35
N VAL A 75 -15.44 -17.79 -12.12
CA VAL A 75 -16.87 -17.78 -11.76
C VAL A 75 -17.09 -18.59 -10.48
N GLY A 76 -17.74 -17.97 -9.49
CA GLY A 76 -17.98 -18.56 -8.17
C GLY A 76 -16.87 -18.28 -7.14
N GLN A 77 -15.79 -17.60 -7.53
CA GLN A 77 -14.73 -17.18 -6.60
C GLN A 77 -15.00 -15.78 -6.01
N THR A 78 -14.53 -15.54 -4.78
CA THR A 78 -14.48 -14.19 -4.21
C THR A 78 -13.33 -13.42 -4.84
N VAL A 79 -13.63 -12.27 -5.46
CA VAL A 79 -12.62 -11.43 -6.11
C VAL A 79 -12.67 -10.02 -5.51
N ALA A 80 -11.55 -9.56 -4.97
CA ALA A 80 -11.33 -8.15 -4.73
C ALA A 80 -10.27 -7.65 -5.71
N GLN A 81 -10.58 -6.58 -6.45
CA GLN A 81 -9.58 -5.90 -7.28
C GLN A 81 -8.55 -5.11 -6.46
N LEU A 82 -8.66 -5.16 -5.13
CA LEU A 82 -7.71 -4.61 -4.18
C LEU A 82 -6.34 -5.31 -4.33
N VAL A 83 -5.29 -4.49 -4.34
CA VAL A 83 -3.91 -4.95 -4.20
C VAL A 83 -3.26 -4.30 -2.98
N ALA A 84 -2.40 -5.04 -2.27
CA ALA A 84 -1.74 -4.55 -1.07
C ALA A 84 -0.30 -5.09 -0.94
N ILE A 85 0.70 -4.21 -0.97
CA ILE A 85 2.10 -4.57 -0.83
C ILE A 85 2.66 -3.94 0.45
N GLU A 86 3.09 -4.78 1.36
CA GLU A 86 3.90 -4.39 2.52
C GLU A 86 5.37 -4.43 2.11
N VAL A 87 6.03 -3.28 2.11
CA VAL A 87 7.41 -3.17 1.67
C VAL A 87 8.34 -3.42 2.84
N LYS A 88 9.34 -4.28 2.63
CA LYS A 88 10.38 -4.51 3.64
C LYS A 88 11.76 -4.39 3.05
N GLY A 89 12.70 -3.90 3.86
CA GLY A 89 14.12 -4.06 3.54
C GLY A 89 14.53 -5.54 3.42
N PRO A 90 15.74 -5.87 2.90
CA PRO A 90 16.17 -7.25 2.66
C PRO A 90 16.09 -8.19 3.87
N ARG A 91 16.29 -7.65 5.09
CA ARG A 91 16.18 -8.39 6.36
C ARG A 91 14.94 -8.02 7.18
N GLY A 92 14.08 -7.15 6.64
CA GLY A 92 12.87 -6.68 7.30
C GLY A 92 11.83 -7.79 7.43
N ARG A 93 11.14 -7.78 8.56
CA ARG A 93 10.05 -8.71 8.88
C ARG A 93 8.76 -7.93 9.07
N ALA A 94 7.67 -8.45 8.54
CA ALA A 94 6.34 -7.92 8.81
C ALA A 94 6.00 -8.12 10.30
N THR A 95 5.31 -7.15 10.88
CA THR A 95 4.76 -7.30 12.24
C THR A 95 3.56 -8.25 12.22
N MET A 96 3.07 -8.64 13.40
CA MET A 96 1.88 -9.49 13.50
C MET A 96 0.64 -8.80 12.92
N GLU A 97 0.48 -7.50 13.15
CA GLU A 97 -0.63 -6.70 12.62
C GLU A 97 -0.58 -6.64 11.09
N GLN A 98 0.61 -6.45 10.52
CA GLN A 98 0.82 -6.44 9.07
C GLN A 98 0.52 -7.80 8.43
N ALA A 99 1.00 -8.88 9.04
CA ALA A 99 0.69 -10.24 8.60
C ALA A 99 -0.82 -10.52 8.63
N ARG A 100 -1.49 -10.09 9.71
CA ARG A 100 -2.95 -10.25 9.86
C ARG A 100 -3.73 -9.43 8.84
N PHE A 101 -3.32 -8.20 8.56
CA PHE A 101 -3.94 -7.38 7.52
C PHE A 101 -3.86 -8.08 6.16
N ILE A 102 -2.66 -8.53 5.76
CA ILE A 102 -2.43 -9.26 4.51
C ILE A 102 -3.32 -10.51 4.43
N GLU A 103 -3.40 -11.27 5.52
CA GLU A 103 -4.25 -12.45 5.59
C GLU A 103 -5.73 -12.12 5.36
N VAL A 104 -6.25 -11.10 6.06
CA VAL A 104 -7.65 -10.67 5.96
C VAL A 104 -7.99 -10.26 4.53
N VAL A 105 -7.19 -9.40 3.90
CA VAL A 105 -7.50 -8.95 2.54
C VAL A 105 -7.41 -10.10 1.53
N ARG A 106 -6.45 -11.04 1.70
CA ARG A 106 -6.35 -12.25 0.87
C ARG A 106 -7.60 -13.14 0.99
N ARG A 107 -8.13 -13.32 2.21
CA ARG A 107 -9.38 -14.09 2.44
C ARG A 107 -10.58 -13.47 1.70
N HIS A 108 -10.55 -12.16 1.45
CA HIS A 108 -11.57 -11.46 0.65
C HIS A 108 -11.24 -11.36 -0.85
N GLY A 109 -10.27 -12.14 -1.34
CA GLY A 109 -9.94 -12.22 -2.76
C GLY A 109 -9.00 -11.13 -3.26
N ALA A 110 -8.38 -10.36 -2.36
CA ALA A 110 -7.38 -9.36 -2.75
C ALA A 110 -6.03 -10.04 -3.03
N THR A 111 -5.21 -9.37 -3.84
CA THR A 111 -3.83 -9.80 -4.05
C THR A 111 -2.90 -8.99 -3.17
N ALA A 112 -2.38 -9.62 -2.12
CA ALA A 112 -1.55 -8.95 -1.14
C ALA A 112 -0.28 -9.73 -0.81
N GLY A 113 0.74 -9.10 -0.25
CA GLY A 113 1.96 -9.77 0.19
C GLY A 113 3.03 -8.82 0.70
N VAL A 114 4.12 -9.42 1.20
CA VAL A 114 5.35 -8.68 1.54
C VAL A 114 6.28 -8.71 0.32
N ALA A 115 6.86 -7.58 -0.03
CA ALA A 115 7.85 -7.48 -1.10
C ALA A 115 9.12 -6.77 -0.64
N ARG A 116 10.28 -7.30 -1.05
CA ARG A 116 11.62 -6.75 -0.78
C ARG A 116 12.33 -6.25 -2.04
N SER A 117 11.66 -6.35 -3.18
CA SER A 117 12.14 -5.91 -4.47
C SER A 117 10.97 -5.64 -5.40
N VAL A 118 11.26 -5.01 -6.54
CA VAL A 118 10.32 -4.85 -7.65
C VAL A 118 9.81 -6.22 -8.13
N ASP A 119 10.69 -7.20 -8.28
CA ASP A 119 10.32 -8.53 -8.79
C ASP A 119 9.38 -9.26 -7.83
N GLU A 120 9.63 -9.21 -6.51
CA GLU A 120 8.74 -9.78 -5.51
C GLU A 120 7.35 -9.09 -5.52
N ALA A 121 7.32 -7.77 -5.75
CA ALA A 121 6.06 -7.04 -5.86
C ALA A 121 5.29 -7.47 -7.12
N LEU A 122 5.95 -7.57 -8.27
CA LEU A 122 5.33 -8.05 -9.51
C LEU A 122 4.83 -9.49 -9.39
N ALA A 123 5.63 -10.37 -8.75
CA ALA A 123 5.24 -11.75 -8.46
C ALA A 123 4.00 -11.79 -7.55
N THR A 124 3.99 -10.99 -6.49
CA THR A 124 2.83 -10.87 -5.60
C THR A 124 1.60 -10.44 -6.39
N LEU A 125 1.72 -9.45 -7.27
CA LEU A 125 0.61 -8.93 -8.07
C LEU A 125 0.17 -9.85 -9.22
N GLY A 126 0.91 -10.93 -9.49
CA GLY A 126 0.67 -11.82 -10.63
C GLY A 126 0.95 -11.14 -11.98
N LEU A 127 1.94 -10.24 -12.03
CA LEU A 127 2.30 -9.42 -13.18
C LEU A 127 3.65 -9.80 -13.79
N VAL A 128 4.20 -10.97 -13.45
CA VAL A 128 5.46 -11.46 -14.01
C VAL A 128 5.25 -11.69 -15.51
N GLN A 129 6.04 -11.02 -16.34
CA GLN A 129 6.10 -11.30 -17.77
C GLN A 129 6.70 -12.70 -17.94
N ALA A 130 6.05 -13.55 -18.75
CA ALA A 130 6.67 -14.74 -19.29
C ALA A 130 7.88 -14.38 -20.16
#